data_AF-A0AAJ2G4X4-F1
#
_entry.id   AF-A0AAJ2G4X4-F1
#
_cell.length_a   1.000
_cell.length_b   1.000
_cell.length_c   1.000
_cell.angle_alpha   90.00
_cell.angle_beta   90.00
_cell.angle_gamma   90.00
#
_symmetry.space_group_name_H-M   'P 1'
#
loop_
_entity.id
_entity.type
_entity.pdbx_description
1 polymer ?
#
loop_
_entity_poly.entity_id
_entity_poly.type
_entity_poly.pdbx_seq_one_letter_code
_entity_poly.pdbx_strand_id
1 'polypeptide(L)'
;MSRIKCLIIDEPYASSVLESYIGELESLEHVGTFYHAIDGLMYLQQNKIDLLFLDIMLPKVTGEAFLELLPCRPRVIFLSDRKKRWKRGDDYILDCLVKPIAFESFLASIDRYFAAVPPPVVKRNVPTRRKRSAPDRGPFIYLFSGRSAVKVFLDEVLYIEGVKKYTKIKTIEKELIVHQGLTEIEIRFAGRGFMRVHRSLIVALNKVTAFTEQTIEIASHILPVSAPYRRQVARRILAGLRDV
;
A
#
# COMPACT_ATOMS: atom_id res chain seq x y z
N MET A 1 10.54 -4.64 9.83
CA MET A 1 9.20 -5.26 10.00
C MET A 1 9.31 -6.68 9.48
N SER A 2 8.67 -7.68 10.11
CA SER A 2 8.59 -9.02 9.54
C SER A 2 7.70 -8.97 8.28
N ARG A 3 8.14 -9.63 7.20
CA ARG A 3 7.34 -9.75 5.98
C ARG A 3 6.13 -10.66 6.23
N ILE A 4 5.06 -10.46 5.45
CA ILE A 4 3.84 -11.27 5.51
C ILE A 4 4.11 -12.56 4.74
N LYS A 5 4.02 -13.70 5.42
CA LYS A 5 4.23 -15.01 4.82
C LYS A 5 3.02 -15.44 4.02
N CYS A 6 3.17 -15.47 2.70
CA CYS A 6 2.17 -15.81 1.72
C CYS A 6 2.38 -17.23 1.20
N LEU A 7 1.35 -18.07 1.29
CA LEU A 7 1.31 -19.39 0.67
C LEU A 7 0.28 -19.40 -0.46
N ILE A 8 0.58 -20.10 -1.55
CA ILE A 8 -0.33 -20.28 -2.68
C ILE A 8 -0.72 -21.76 -2.78
N ILE A 9 -2.01 -22.04 -2.93
CA ILE A 9 -2.54 -23.35 -3.31
C ILE A 9 -3.47 -23.16 -4.51
N ASP A 10 -2.96 -23.35 -5.72
CA ASP A 10 -3.69 -23.16 -6.97
C ASP A 10 -3.01 -23.95 -8.11
N GLU A 11 -3.54 -23.91 -9.32
CA GLU A 11 -2.91 -24.44 -10.53
C GLU A 11 -1.63 -23.67 -10.93
N PRO A 12 -0.74 -24.27 -11.75
CA PRO A 12 0.58 -23.70 -12.06
C PRO A 12 0.55 -22.31 -12.68
N TYR A 13 -0.38 -22.06 -13.60
CA TYR A 13 -0.43 -20.77 -14.30
C TYR A 13 -0.80 -19.64 -13.35
N ALA A 14 -1.90 -19.78 -12.61
CA ALA A 14 -2.34 -18.77 -11.65
C ALA A 14 -1.33 -18.58 -10.51
N SER A 15 -0.69 -19.66 -10.07
CA SER A 15 0.39 -19.61 -9.08
C SER A 15 1.56 -18.76 -9.56
N SER A 16 2.04 -18.95 -10.81
CA SER A 16 3.16 -18.18 -11.35
C SER A 16 2.88 -16.67 -11.43
N VAL A 17 1.62 -16.30 -11.73
CA VAL A 17 1.17 -14.90 -11.75
C VAL A 17 1.20 -14.31 -10.33
N LEU A 18 0.69 -15.04 -9.34
CA LEU A 18 0.70 -14.60 -7.95
C LEU A 18 2.12 -14.52 -7.37
N GLU A 19 3.00 -15.47 -7.68
CA GLU A 19 4.42 -15.42 -7.30
C GLU A 19 5.09 -14.15 -7.81
N SER A 20 4.88 -13.81 -9.09
CA SER A 20 5.37 -12.55 -9.68
C SER A 20 4.85 -11.34 -8.92
N TYR A 21 3.54 -11.30 -8.63
CA TYR A 21 2.92 -10.16 -7.94
C TYR A 21 3.37 -10.02 -6.48
N ILE A 22 3.56 -11.12 -5.78
CA ILE A 22 4.12 -11.15 -4.42
C ILE A 22 5.56 -10.63 -4.44
N GLY A 23 6.35 -11.04 -5.43
CA GLY A 23 7.74 -10.60 -5.61
C GLY A 23 7.90 -9.09 -5.84
N GLU A 24 6.86 -8.42 -6.38
CA GLU A 24 6.86 -6.96 -6.56
C GLU A 24 6.68 -6.17 -5.25
N LEU A 25 6.29 -6.82 -4.15
CA LEU A 25 5.97 -6.16 -2.88
C LEU A 25 6.92 -6.60 -1.75
N GLU A 26 7.82 -5.70 -1.32
CA GLU A 26 8.78 -5.96 -0.24
C GLU A 26 8.14 -6.34 1.12
N SER A 27 6.87 -5.96 1.32
CA SER A 27 6.09 -6.28 2.51
C SER A 27 5.60 -7.73 2.56
N LEU A 28 5.65 -8.45 1.44
CA LEU A 28 5.21 -9.84 1.32
C LEU A 28 6.44 -10.77 1.16
N GLU A 29 6.27 -12.01 1.57
CA GLU A 29 7.25 -13.08 1.43
C GLU A 29 6.53 -14.32 0.91
N HIS A 30 6.91 -14.79 -0.27
CA HIS A 30 6.43 -16.06 -0.79
C HIS A 30 7.15 -17.20 -0.06
N VAL A 31 6.40 -18.06 0.63
CA VAL A 31 6.96 -19.16 1.44
C VAL A 31 6.71 -20.55 0.87
N GLY A 32 5.89 -20.65 -0.18
CA GLY A 32 5.61 -21.90 -0.87
C GLY A 32 4.40 -21.85 -1.82
N THR A 33 4.41 -22.77 -2.78
CA THR A 33 3.33 -23.00 -3.74
C THR A 33 3.03 -24.49 -3.78
N PHE A 34 1.74 -24.84 -3.74
CA PHE A 34 1.27 -26.21 -3.84
C PHE A 34 0.14 -26.32 -4.86
N TYR A 35 0.11 -27.42 -5.61
CA TYR A 35 -0.90 -27.65 -6.65
C TYR A 35 -2.03 -28.58 -6.17
N HIS A 36 -1.87 -29.17 -4.98
CA HIS A 36 -2.80 -30.12 -4.40
C HIS A 36 -3.04 -29.82 -2.93
N ALA A 37 -4.27 -30.06 -2.49
CA ALA A 37 -4.70 -29.80 -1.12
C ALA A 37 -3.85 -30.54 -0.08
N ILE A 38 -3.49 -31.80 -0.33
CA ILE A 38 -2.75 -32.63 0.63
C ILE A 38 -1.38 -32.04 0.94
N ASP A 39 -0.64 -31.61 -0.09
CA ASP A 39 0.71 -31.05 0.09
C ASP A 39 0.64 -29.73 0.87
N GLY A 40 -0.34 -28.88 0.54
CA GLY A 40 -0.59 -27.64 1.28
C GLY A 40 -0.98 -27.89 2.74
N LEU A 41 -1.81 -28.91 3.02
CA LEU A 41 -2.19 -29.29 4.38
C LEU A 41 -0.97 -29.70 5.21
N MET A 42 -0.10 -30.56 4.65
CA MET A 42 1.11 -31.02 5.33
C MET A 42 2.04 -29.86 5.68
N TYR A 43 2.21 -28.90 4.76
CA TYR A 43 3.00 -27.70 5.03
C TYR A 43 2.40 -26.84 6.15
N LEU A 44 1.09 -26.59 6.10
CA LEU A 44 0.38 -25.74 7.08
C LEU A 44 0.32 -26.35 8.48
N GLN A 45 0.45 -27.68 8.62
CA GLN A 45 0.57 -28.34 9.93
C GLN A 45 1.90 -28.03 10.63
N GLN A 46 2.96 -27.77 9.86
CA GLN A 46 4.31 -27.58 10.38
C GLN A 46 4.75 -26.11 10.37
N ASN A 47 4.10 -25.28 9.54
CA ASN A 47 4.51 -23.92 9.27
C ASN A 47 3.36 -22.94 9.53
N LYS A 48 3.67 -21.83 10.21
CA LYS A 48 2.74 -20.71 10.34
C LYS A 48 2.90 -19.76 9.17
N ILE A 49 1.77 -19.42 8.57
CA ILE A 49 1.67 -18.42 7.51
C ILE A 49 0.68 -17.33 7.91
N ASP A 50 0.77 -16.19 7.23
CA ASP A 50 -0.07 -15.04 7.50
C ASP A 50 -1.25 -14.96 6.53
N LEU A 51 -0.99 -15.23 5.24
CA LEU A 51 -1.94 -15.10 4.15
C LEU A 51 -1.90 -16.32 3.24
N LEU A 52 -3.07 -16.89 2.98
CA LEU A 52 -3.26 -18.01 2.07
C LEU A 52 -4.04 -17.55 0.82
N PHE A 53 -3.43 -17.73 -0.35
CA PHE A 53 -4.13 -17.68 -1.63
C PHE A 53 -4.57 -19.09 -1.98
N LEU A 54 -5.88 -19.31 -2.12
CA LEU A 54 -6.46 -20.66 -2.22
C LEU A 54 -7.45 -20.75 -3.37
N ASP A 55 -7.28 -21.70 -4.29
CA ASP A 55 -8.33 -22.03 -5.25
C ASP A 55 -9.57 -22.59 -4.53
N ILE A 56 -10.74 -22.10 -4.91
CA ILE A 56 -12.03 -22.65 -4.47
C ILE A 56 -12.23 -24.08 -4.99
N MET A 57 -11.66 -24.40 -6.15
CA MET A 57 -11.78 -25.68 -6.82
C MET A 57 -10.42 -26.38 -6.88
N LEU A 58 -10.07 -27.11 -5.82
CA LEU A 58 -8.89 -27.98 -5.83
C LEU A 58 -9.25 -29.36 -6.38
N PRO A 59 -8.25 -30.14 -6.84
CA PRO A 59 -8.47 -31.54 -7.15
C PRO A 59 -9.03 -32.29 -5.94
N LYS A 60 -10.18 -32.95 -6.12
CA LYS A 60 -10.86 -33.83 -5.15
C LYS A 60 -11.48 -33.16 -3.91
N VAL A 61 -11.27 -31.86 -3.67
CA VAL A 61 -11.83 -31.14 -2.51
C VAL A 61 -12.07 -29.67 -2.85
N THR A 62 -13.09 -29.04 -2.27
CA THR A 62 -13.29 -27.60 -2.41
C THR A 62 -12.36 -26.85 -1.45
N GLY A 63 -11.97 -25.62 -1.80
CA GLY A 63 -11.20 -24.75 -0.92
C GLY A 63 -11.90 -24.48 0.42
N GLU A 64 -13.24 -24.39 0.43
CA GLU A 64 -14.01 -24.29 1.69
C GLU A 64 -13.82 -25.53 2.57
N ALA A 65 -14.01 -26.73 2.01
CA ALA A 65 -13.83 -27.98 2.75
C ALA A 65 -12.37 -28.15 3.20
N PHE A 66 -11.41 -27.71 2.40
CA PHE A 66 -10.00 -27.69 2.78
C PHE A 66 -9.74 -26.83 4.03
N LEU A 67 -10.35 -25.64 4.14
CA LEU A 67 -10.20 -24.77 5.31
C LEU A 67 -10.84 -25.34 6.58
N GLU A 68 -11.83 -26.22 6.46
CA GLU A 68 -12.41 -26.94 7.60
C GLU A 68 -11.45 -27.97 8.20
N LEU A 69 -10.51 -28.50 7.40
CA LEU A 69 -9.48 -29.43 7.84
C LEU A 69 -8.34 -28.75 8.63
N LEU A 70 -8.23 -27.42 8.53
CA LEU A 70 -7.15 -26.68 9.18
C LEU A 70 -7.46 -26.43 10.66
N PRO A 71 -6.57 -26.83 11.60
CA PRO A 71 -6.77 -26.58 13.02
C PRO A 71 -6.68 -25.09 13.37
N CYS A 72 -5.94 -24.32 12.58
CA CYS A 72 -5.86 -22.86 12.67
C CYS A 72 -5.98 -22.29 11.27
N ARG A 73 -6.98 -21.42 11.07
CA ARG A 73 -7.25 -20.84 9.76
C ARG A 73 -6.43 -19.55 9.58
N PRO A 74 -5.55 -19.48 8.57
CA PRO A 74 -4.91 -18.21 8.21
C PRO A 74 -5.95 -17.27 7.61
N ARG A 75 -5.55 -16.03 7.33
CA ARG A 75 -6.37 -15.17 6.47
C ARG A 75 -6.32 -15.70 5.04
N VAL A 76 -7.46 -15.69 4.36
CA VAL A 76 -7.63 -16.33 3.06
C VAL A 76 -8.10 -15.33 2.02
N ILE A 77 -7.46 -15.34 0.85
CA ILE A 77 -7.98 -14.77 -0.38
C ILE A 77 -8.24 -15.92 -1.32
N PHE A 78 -9.51 -16.12 -1.68
CA PHE A 78 -9.86 -17.17 -2.63
C PHE A 78 -9.51 -16.79 -4.06
N LEU A 79 -9.24 -17.80 -4.88
CA LEU A 79 -9.03 -17.72 -6.32
C LEU A 79 -10.15 -18.49 -7.00
N SER A 80 -10.76 -17.94 -8.04
CA SER A 80 -11.91 -18.57 -8.70
C SER A 80 -12.13 -18.05 -10.12
N ASP A 81 -12.73 -18.85 -11.00
CA ASP A 81 -13.18 -18.37 -12.31
C ASP A 81 -14.42 -17.46 -12.24
N ARG A 82 -15.06 -17.34 -11.06
CA ARG A 82 -16.28 -16.57 -10.88
C ARG A 82 -16.27 -15.82 -9.56
N LYS A 83 -16.99 -14.69 -9.51
CA LYS A 83 -17.20 -13.97 -8.25
C LYS A 83 -18.03 -14.82 -7.30
N LYS A 84 -17.54 -15.02 -6.08
CA LYS A 84 -18.28 -15.66 -4.98
C LYS A 84 -18.56 -14.66 -3.87
N ARG A 85 -19.70 -14.82 -3.19
CA ARG A 85 -20.06 -14.08 -1.97
C ARG A 85 -20.04 -15.04 -0.79
N TRP A 86 -19.49 -14.58 0.33
CA TRP A 86 -19.32 -15.35 1.56
C TRP A 86 -20.44 -15.06 2.55
N LYS A 87 -20.68 -15.98 3.49
CA LYS A 87 -21.71 -15.81 4.52
C LYS A 87 -21.15 -15.01 5.69
N ARG A 88 -22.06 -14.42 6.47
CA ARG A 88 -21.73 -13.64 7.68
C ARG A 88 -21.20 -14.63 8.74
N GLY A 89 -19.88 -14.67 8.95
CA GLY A 89 -19.18 -15.65 9.79
C GLY A 89 -17.80 -16.06 9.25
N ASP A 90 -17.54 -15.78 7.99
CA ASP A 90 -16.28 -16.09 7.27
C ASP A 90 -15.19 -15.03 7.51
N ASP A 91 -14.99 -14.56 8.76
CA ASP A 91 -14.16 -13.37 9.07
C ASP A 91 -12.68 -13.50 8.68
N TYR A 92 -12.19 -14.74 8.52
CA TYR A 92 -10.83 -15.03 8.04
C TYR A 92 -10.74 -15.02 6.50
N ILE A 93 -11.86 -15.05 5.78
CA ILE A 93 -11.92 -14.94 4.32
C ILE A 93 -12.05 -13.47 3.95
N LEU A 94 -11.01 -12.92 3.34
CA LEU A 94 -10.87 -11.50 3.10
C LEU A 94 -11.41 -11.04 1.75
N ASP A 95 -11.22 -11.87 0.72
CA ASP A 95 -11.62 -11.54 -0.64
C ASP A 95 -11.69 -12.78 -1.54
N CYS A 96 -12.18 -12.58 -2.77
CA CYS A 96 -12.10 -13.57 -3.85
C CYS A 96 -11.60 -12.88 -5.14
N LEU A 97 -10.41 -13.29 -5.60
CA LEU A 97 -9.83 -12.90 -6.87
C LEU A 97 -10.41 -13.75 -8.00
N VAL A 98 -10.84 -13.08 -9.07
CA VAL A 98 -11.33 -13.76 -10.27
C VAL A 98 -10.18 -14.02 -11.22
N LYS A 99 -10.08 -15.25 -11.75
CA LYS A 99 -9.13 -15.65 -12.78
C LYS A 99 -9.61 -15.15 -14.17
N PRO A 100 -8.72 -14.64 -15.03
CA PRO A 100 -7.29 -14.37 -14.81
C PRO A 100 -7.07 -13.24 -13.81
N ILE A 101 -6.08 -13.41 -12.93
CA ILE A 101 -5.84 -12.51 -11.79
C ILE A 101 -5.23 -11.21 -12.28
N ALA A 102 -6.03 -10.14 -12.31
CA ALA A 102 -5.52 -8.80 -12.57
C ALA A 102 -4.72 -8.28 -11.37
N PHE A 103 -3.54 -7.69 -11.62
CA PHE A 103 -2.71 -7.09 -10.58
C PHE A 103 -3.45 -6.07 -9.70
N GLU A 104 -4.34 -5.27 -10.30
CA GLU A 104 -5.16 -4.29 -9.56
C GLU A 104 -6.06 -4.97 -8.52
N SER A 105 -6.65 -6.12 -8.86
CA SER A 105 -7.47 -6.91 -7.95
C SER A 105 -6.62 -7.53 -6.83
N PHE A 106 -5.42 -8.03 -7.18
CA PHE A 106 -4.46 -8.55 -6.21
C PHE A 106 -4.11 -7.49 -5.15
N LEU A 107 -3.69 -6.29 -5.58
CA LEU A 107 -3.37 -5.19 -4.68
C LEU A 107 -4.54 -4.82 -3.77
N ALA A 108 -5.75 -4.69 -4.32
CA ALA A 108 -6.95 -4.42 -3.52
C ALA A 108 -7.24 -5.52 -2.49
N SER A 109 -6.85 -6.76 -2.76
CA SER A 109 -7.00 -7.87 -1.81
C SER A 109 -5.94 -7.82 -0.70
N ILE A 110 -4.72 -7.41 -1.04
CA ILE A 110 -3.66 -7.14 -0.07
C ILE A 110 -4.05 -5.98 0.87
N ASP A 111 -4.67 -4.92 0.35
CA ASP A 111 -5.18 -3.83 1.19
C ASP A 111 -6.25 -4.31 2.19
N ARG A 112 -7.14 -5.23 1.76
CA ARG A 112 -8.11 -5.86 2.66
C ARG A 112 -7.44 -6.70 3.74
N TYR A 113 -6.36 -7.41 3.39
CA TYR A 113 -5.54 -8.10 4.38
C TYR A 113 -5.03 -7.12 5.44
N PHE A 114 -4.38 -6.03 5.05
CA PHE A 114 -3.88 -5.03 5.99
C PHE A 114 -4.99 -4.37 6.83
N ALA A 115 -6.19 -4.18 6.28
CA ALA A 115 -7.33 -3.64 7.02
C ALA A 115 -7.90 -4.63 8.06
N ALA A 116 -7.83 -5.93 7.78
CA ALA A 116 -8.30 -7.00 8.67
C ALA A 116 -7.25 -7.44 9.71
N VAL A 117 -5.99 -7.01 9.55
CA VAL A 117 -4.95 -7.22 10.56
C VAL A 117 -4.91 -5.99 11.46
N PRO A 118 -5.30 -6.08 12.74
CA PRO A 118 -4.93 -5.03 13.68
C PRO A 118 -3.39 -4.94 13.64
N PRO A 119 -2.81 -3.73 13.47
CA PRO A 119 -1.37 -3.59 13.37
C PRO A 119 -0.74 -4.37 14.52
N PRO A 120 0.35 -5.13 14.27
CA PRO A 120 0.99 -5.86 15.35
C PRO A 120 1.14 -4.89 16.51
N VAL A 121 0.74 -5.31 17.71
CA VAL A 121 1.08 -4.59 18.93
C VAL A 121 2.59 -4.68 19.03
N VAL A 122 3.26 -3.80 18.29
CA VAL A 122 4.64 -3.48 18.52
C VAL A 122 4.56 -2.95 19.94
N LYS A 123 5.17 -3.69 20.87
CA LYS A 123 5.85 -3.08 22.01
C LYS A 123 6.88 -2.13 21.43
N ARG A 124 6.41 -1.05 20.81
CA ARG A 124 7.17 0.13 20.53
C ARG A 124 7.34 0.65 21.95
N ASN A 125 8.57 0.68 22.42
CA ASN A 125 8.92 1.53 23.54
C ASN A 125 8.37 2.91 23.17
N VAL A 126 7.18 3.20 23.68
CA VAL A 126 6.62 4.53 23.70
C VAL A 126 7.49 5.22 24.74
N PRO A 127 8.39 6.16 24.38
CA PRO A 127 8.78 7.10 25.39
C PRO A 127 7.48 7.78 25.77
N THR A 128 7.05 7.56 27.01
CA THR A 128 5.83 8.11 27.60
C THR A 128 5.72 9.60 27.27
N ARG A 129 5.05 9.94 26.17
CA ARG A 129 4.47 11.27 26.01
C ARG A 129 3.10 11.19 26.64
N ARG A 130 3.15 11.49 27.93
CA ARG A 130 2.06 11.99 28.76
C ARG A 130 0.93 12.56 27.91
N LYS A 131 -0.30 12.21 28.28
CA LYS A 131 -1.50 13.01 28.01
C LYS A 131 -1.14 14.50 28.14
N ARG A 132 -0.94 15.15 27.00
CA ARG A 132 -0.97 16.60 26.87
C ARG A 132 -1.98 16.81 25.76
N SER A 133 -3.07 17.49 26.13
CA SER A 133 -3.98 18.18 25.23
C SER A 133 -3.31 18.47 23.89
N ALA A 134 -3.78 17.81 22.83
CA ALA A 134 -3.15 17.92 21.52
C ALA A 134 -3.17 19.40 21.09
N PRO A 135 -2.01 20.00 20.75
CA PRO A 135 -2.01 21.24 20.01
C PRO A 135 -2.71 20.98 18.67
N ASP A 136 -3.41 21.99 18.18
CA ASP A 136 -3.98 21.99 16.83
C ASP A 136 -2.88 21.59 15.83
N ARG A 137 -2.99 20.40 15.22
CA ARG A 137 -1.94 19.79 14.38
C ARG A 137 -1.85 20.41 12.98
N GLY A 138 -2.33 21.64 12.83
CA GLY A 138 -2.32 22.38 11.59
C GLY A 138 -3.29 21.82 10.53
N PRO A 139 -3.25 22.39 9.31
CA PRO A 139 -4.19 22.08 8.25
C PRO A 139 -4.01 20.64 7.71
N PHE A 140 -5.13 20.02 7.36
CA PHE A 140 -5.17 18.65 6.85
C PHE A 140 -6.13 18.52 5.66
N ILE A 141 -6.01 17.41 4.93
CA ILE A 141 -6.97 16.99 3.91
C ILE A 141 -7.33 15.52 4.09
N TYR A 142 -8.50 15.15 3.57
CA TYR A 142 -8.88 13.76 3.39
C TYR A 142 -8.65 13.35 1.94
N LEU A 143 -7.92 12.25 1.76
CA LEU A 143 -7.67 11.64 0.47
C LEU A 143 -8.25 10.23 0.44
N PHE A 144 -8.84 9.87 -0.69
CA PHE A 144 -9.44 8.55 -0.84
C PHE A 144 -8.37 7.52 -1.17
N SER A 145 -8.22 6.54 -0.28
CA SER A 145 -7.45 5.32 -0.50
C SER A 145 -8.46 4.16 -0.51
N GLY A 146 -8.91 3.81 -1.71
CA GLY A 146 -9.95 2.82 -1.94
C GLY A 146 -11.31 3.31 -1.44
N ARG A 147 -11.89 2.63 -0.44
CA ARG A 147 -13.19 2.98 0.19
C ARG A 147 -13.05 3.78 1.49
N SER A 148 -11.83 4.16 1.88
CA SER A 148 -11.58 4.90 3.11
C SER A 148 -10.92 6.24 2.83
N ALA A 149 -11.29 7.25 3.62
CA ALA A 149 -10.66 8.56 3.57
C ALA A 149 -9.52 8.59 4.60
N VAL A 150 -8.27 8.73 4.13
CA VAL A 150 -7.11 8.88 4.99
C VAL A 150 -6.90 10.36 5.27
N LYS A 151 -6.80 10.72 6.55
CA LYS A 151 -6.41 12.07 6.98
C LYS A 151 -4.92 12.26 6.76
N VAL A 152 -4.55 13.29 6.00
CA VAL A 152 -3.16 13.68 5.72
C VAL A 152 -2.95 15.10 6.23
N PHE A 153 -2.05 15.26 7.19
CA PHE A 153 -1.61 16.57 7.65
C PHE A 153 -0.63 17.14 6.64
N LEU A 154 -0.88 18.37 6.20
CA LEU A 154 -0.10 18.97 5.11
C LEU A 154 1.36 19.21 5.51
N ASP A 155 1.59 19.59 6.77
CA ASP A 155 2.93 19.84 7.30
C ASP A 155 3.80 18.58 7.40
N GLU A 156 3.19 17.40 7.33
CA GLU A 156 3.88 16.11 7.32
C GLU A 156 4.29 15.68 5.91
N VAL A 157 3.70 16.25 4.85
CA VAL A 157 3.99 15.82 3.46
C VAL A 157 5.30 16.45 2.97
N LEU A 158 6.18 15.62 2.41
CA LEU A 158 7.46 16.00 1.82
C LEU A 158 7.31 16.21 0.31
N TYR A 159 6.85 15.17 -0.39
CA TYR A 159 6.60 15.19 -1.83
C TYR A 159 5.56 14.14 -2.20
N ILE A 160 5.05 14.25 -3.42
CA ILE A 160 4.00 13.42 -3.99
C ILE A 160 4.48 12.95 -5.36
N GLU A 161 4.38 11.65 -5.61
CA GLU A 161 4.86 11.00 -6.81
C GLU A 161 3.72 10.27 -7.53
N GLY A 162 3.51 10.58 -8.81
CA GLY A 162 2.58 9.87 -9.67
C GLY A 162 3.22 8.61 -10.24
N VAL A 163 2.58 7.46 -10.04
CA VAL A 163 3.03 6.16 -10.56
C VAL A 163 1.88 5.50 -11.31
N LYS A 164 1.95 5.47 -12.65
CA LYS A 164 0.87 4.98 -13.53
C LYS A 164 -0.48 5.65 -13.20
N LYS A 165 -1.42 4.91 -12.58
CA LYS A 165 -2.78 5.36 -12.24
C LYS A 165 -2.97 5.70 -10.75
N TYR A 166 -1.94 5.56 -9.92
CA TYR A 166 -2.00 5.88 -8.49
C TYR A 166 -0.95 6.93 -8.12
N THR A 167 -1.12 7.52 -6.95
CA THR A 167 -0.21 8.55 -6.43
C THR A 167 0.34 8.10 -5.08
N LYS A 168 1.65 8.19 -4.92
CA LYS A 168 2.36 7.99 -3.66
C LYS A 168 2.57 9.33 -2.98
N ILE A 169 2.27 9.42 -1.70
CA ILE A 169 2.46 10.63 -0.89
C ILE A 169 3.50 10.30 0.17
N LYS A 170 4.69 10.89 0.03
CA LYS A 170 5.76 10.75 1.00
C LYS A 170 5.55 11.74 2.14
N THR A 171 5.46 11.23 3.36
CA THR A 171 5.42 12.03 4.58
C THR A 171 6.70 11.84 5.38
N ILE A 172 6.88 12.65 6.43
CA ILE A 172 8.01 12.55 7.36
C ILE A 172 8.10 11.14 7.98
N GLU A 173 6.97 10.50 8.26
CA GLU A 173 6.93 9.21 8.98
C GLU A 173 6.75 8.00 8.06
N LYS A 174 6.01 8.16 6.96
CA LYS A 174 5.54 7.04 6.13
C LYS A 174 5.20 7.44 4.70
N GLU A 175 4.93 6.45 3.87
CA GLU A 175 4.41 6.62 2.52
C GLU A 175 2.93 6.20 2.49
N LEU A 176 2.09 6.95 1.76
CA LEU A 176 0.68 6.65 1.55
C LEU A 176 0.42 6.45 0.06
N ILE A 177 -0.42 5.47 -0.29
CA ILE A 177 -0.85 5.25 -1.67
C ILE A 177 -2.31 5.65 -1.80
N VAL A 178 -2.62 6.49 -2.79
CA VAL A 178 -3.98 6.94 -3.11
C VAL A 178 -4.32 6.62 -4.56
N HIS A 179 -5.53 6.12 -4.80
CA HIS A 179 -6.02 5.68 -6.12
C HIS A 179 -6.56 6.86 -6.95
N GLN A 180 -5.85 7.98 -6.92
CA GLN A 180 -6.16 9.18 -7.68
C GLN A 180 -4.92 9.53 -8.52
N GLY A 181 -5.15 10.03 -9.73
CA GLY A 181 -4.06 10.48 -10.60
C GLY A 181 -3.36 11.72 -10.03
N LEU A 182 -2.09 11.92 -10.39
CA LEU A 182 -1.30 13.04 -9.87
C LEU A 182 -1.96 14.41 -10.13
N THR A 183 -2.60 14.59 -11.28
CA THR A 183 -3.31 15.83 -11.62
C THR A 183 -4.52 16.08 -10.72
N GLU A 184 -5.24 15.03 -10.32
CA GLU A 184 -6.37 15.17 -9.38
C GLU A 184 -5.87 15.51 -7.98
N ILE A 185 -4.77 14.88 -7.55
CA ILE A 185 -4.09 15.20 -6.30
C ILE A 185 -3.55 16.64 -6.33
N GLU A 186 -2.98 17.09 -7.44
CA GLU A 186 -2.50 18.46 -7.62
C GLU A 186 -3.58 19.50 -7.31
N ILE A 187 -4.81 19.27 -7.78
CA ILE A 187 -5.96 20.16 -7.51
C ILE A 187 -6.28 20.20 -6.01
N ARG A 188 -6.19 19.06 -5.30
CA ARG A 188 -6.46 18.99 -3.86
C ARG A 188 -5.40 19.70 -3.02
N PHE A 189 -4.15 19.74 -3.51
CA PHE A 189 -3.00 20.38 -2.88
C PHE A 189 -2.74 21.81 -3.38
N ALA A 190 -3.46 22.27 -4.40
CA ALA A 190 -3.31 23.60 -4.99
C ALA A 190 -3.50 24.71 -3.94
N GLY A 191 -2.61 25.70 -3.96
CA GLY A 191 -2.63 26.84 -3.03
C GLY A 191 -2.18 26.53 -1.61
N ARG A 192 -1.76 25.29 -1.30
CA ARG A 192 -1.41 24.85 0.06
C ARG A 192 0.10 24.72 0.29
N GLY A 193 0.91 25.45 -0.47
CA GLY A 193 2.38 25.38 -0.39
C GLY A 193 3.02 24.23 -1.16
N PHE A 194 2.26 23.58 -2.06
CA PHE A 194 2.75 22.51 -2.92
C PHE A 194 2.89 22.99 -4.36
N MET A 195 3.88 22.44 -5.07
CA MET A 195 4.14 22.80 -6.46
C MET A 195 4.59 21.59 -7.27
N ARG A 196 4.04 21.43 -8.48
CA ARG A 196 4.50 20.44 -9.45
C ARG A 196 5.84 20.86 -10.05
N VAL A 197 6.79 19.94 -10.06
CA VAL A 197 8.18 20.17 -10.51
C VAL A 197 8.63 19.19 -11.58
N HIS A 198 7.87 18.11 -11.76
CA HIS A 198 8.06 17.11 -12.80
C HIS A 198 6.70 16.60 -13.29
N ARG A 199 6.65 15.93 -14.46
CA ARG A 199 5.43 15.28 -14.94
C ARG A 199 4.85 14.26 -13.94
N SER A 200 5.69 13.74 -13.04
CA SER A 200 5.33 12.77 -12.01
C SER A 200 5.59 13.25 -10.58
N LEU A 201 5.99 14.52 -10.33
CA LEU A 201 6.34 14.97 -8.97
C LEU A 201 5.74 16.32 -8.61
N ILE A 202 5.19 16.37 -7.40
CA ILE A 202 4.77 17.59 -6.69
C ILE A 202 5.53 17.62 -5.36
N VAL A 203 6.04 18.78 -4.96
CA VAL A 203 6.87 18.94 -3.75
C VAL A 203 6.27 19.97 -2.79
N ALA A 204 6.51 19.78 -1.50
CA ALA A 204 6.23 20.79 -0.48
C ALA A 204 7.34 21.86 -0.49
N LEU A 205 6.99 23.09 -0.86
CA LEU A 205 7.98 24.17 -1.03
C LEU A 205 8.66 24.55 0.30
N ASN A 206 7.93 24.51 1.41
CA ASN A 206 8.44 24.82 2.75
C ASN A 206 9.38 23.74 3.32
N LYS A 207 9.53 22.60 2.65
CA LYS A 207 10.43 21.50 3.05
C LYS A 207 11.68 21.41 2.20
N VAL A 208 11.82 22.29 1.20
CA VAL A 208 13.01 22.35 0.35
C VAL A 208 14.20 22.85 1.17
N THR A 209 15.25 22.02 1.26
CA THR A 209 16.49 22.35 1.97
C THR A 209 17.54 22.93 1.05
N ALA A 210 17.56 22.48 -0.20
CA ALA A 210 18.41 23.02 -1.26
C ALA A 210 17.75 22.83 -2.63
N PHE A 211 18.14 23.63 -3.61
CA PHE A 211 17.69 23.44 -5.00
C PHE A 211 18.76 23.90 -5.98
N THR A 212 18.76 23.28 -7.16
CA THR A 212 19.50 23.70 -8.34
C THR A 212 18.51 23.94 -9.48
N GLU A 213 19.00 24.26 -10.68
CA GLU A 213 18.16 24.33 -11.86
C GLU A 213 17.51 22.95 -12.19
N GLN A 214 18.17 21.85 -11.85
CA GLN A 214 17.77 20.50 -12.27
C GLN A 214 17.20 19.64 -11.16
N THR A 215 17.45 19.99 -9.90
CA THR A 215 17.11 19.17 -8.74
C THR A 215 16.59 19.99 -7.57
N ILE A 216 15.78 19.36 -6.74
CA ILE A 216 15.31 19.87 -5.44
C ILE A 216 15.68 18.83 -4.38
N GLU A 217 16.21 19.29 -3.25
CA GLU A 217 16.52 18.47 -2.09
C GLU A 217 15.45 18.67 -1.01
N ILE A 218 14.89 17.56 -0.52
CA ILE A 218 13.94 17.52 0.59
C ILE A 218 14.33 16.36 1.50
N ALA A 219 14.68 16.66 2.75
CA ALA A 219 15.23 15.66 3.68
C ALA A 219 16.42 14.90 3.03
N SER A 220 16.34 13.57 2.92
CA SER A 220 17.38 12.74 2.28
C SER A 220 17.10 12.45 0.79
N HIS A 221 16.17 13.16 0.16
CA HIS A 221 15.73 12.88 -1.21
C HIS A 221 16.18 13.96 -2.19
N ILE A 222 16.71 13.53 -3.34
CA ILE A 222 17.04 14.40 -4.48
C ILE A 222 16.00 14.14 -5.57
N LEU A 223 15.19 15.16 -5.87
CA LEU A 223 14.05 15.09 -6.77
C LEU A 223 14.33 15.89 -8.05
N PRO A 224 14.11 15.32 -9.26
CA PRO A 224 14.37 16.01 -10.51
C PRO A 224 13.33 17.10 -10.82
N VAL A 225 13.78 18.18 -11.46
CA VAL A 225 12.94 19.26 -11.99
C VAL A 225 12.99 19.24 -13.52
N SER A 226 11.84 19.04 -14.17
CA SER A 226 11.80 19.08 -15.63
C SER A 226 11.79 20.53 -16.15
N ALA A 227 12.35 20.70 -17.36
CA ALA A 227 12.54 22.01 -18.00
C ALA A 227 11.33 22.97 -17.93
N PRO A 228 10.08 22.52 -18.15
CA PRO A 228 8.92 23.41 -18.08
C PRO A 228 8.69 24.06 -16.70
N TYR A 229 9.13 23.42 -15.61
CA TYR A 229 8.87 23.88 -14.25
C TYR A 229 10.01 24.72 -13.66
N ARG A 230 11.22 24.65 -14.21
CA ARG A 230 12.45 25.26 -13.65
C ARG A 230 12.28 26.75 -13.30
N ARG A 231 11.76 27.54 -14.23
CA ARG A 231 11.57 28.99 -14.04
C ARG A 231 10.61 29.30 -12.89
N GLN A 232 9.52 28.52 -12.80
CA GLN A 232 8.51 28.72 -11.76
C GLN A 232 9.03 28.26 -10.39
N VAL A 233 9.79 27.16 -10.34
CA VAL A 233 10.44 26.65 -9.12
C VAL A 233 11.40 27.71 -8.56
N ALA A 234 12.33 28.19 -9.39
CA ALA A 234 13.28 29.21 -8.99
C ALA A 234 12.57 30.47 -8.48
N ARG A 235 11.54 30.95 -9.17
CA ARG A 235 10.77 32.12 -8.73
C ARG A 235 10.10 31.89 -7.37
N ARG A 236 9.48 30.73 -7.14
CA ARG A 236 8.76 30.43 -5.89
C ARG A 236 9.69 30.26 -4.70
N ILE A 237 10.82 29.58 -4.87
CA ILE A 237 11.78 29.35 -3.79
C ILE A 237 12.54 30.65 -3.46
N LEU A 238 12.99 31.40 -4.47
CA LEU A 238 13.72 32.66 -4.25
C LEU A 238 12.81 33.80 -3.75
N ALA A 239 11.51 33.78 -4.04
CA ALA A 239 10.58 34.75 -3.46
C ALA A 239 10.53 34.66 -1.93
N GLY A 240 10.67 33.45 -1.36
CA GLY A 240 10.74 33.25 0.10
C GLY A 240 12.01 33.78 0.77
N LEU A 241 13.04 34.16 -0.01
CA LEU A 241 14.26 34.80 0.51
C LEU A 241 14.16 36.33 0.58
N ARG A 242 13.12 36.94 -0.02
CA ARG A 242 12.95 38.41 -0.05
C ARG A 242 12.09 38.97 1.09
N ASP A 243 11.54 38.09 1.94
CA ASP A 243 10.74 38.45 3.11
C ASP A 243 11.56 38.37 4.43
N VAL A 244 12.89 38.48 4.36
CA VAL A 244 13.84 38.62 5.48
C VAL A 244 14.65 39.90 5.29
#